data_AF-A0A3D0STW6-F1
#
_entry.id   AF-A0A3D0STW6-F1
#
_cell.length_a   1.000
_cell.length_b   1.000
_cell.length_c   1.000
_cell.angle_alpha   90.00
_cell.angle_beta   90.00
_cell.angle_gamma   90.00
#
_symmetry.space_group_name_H-M   'P 1'
#
loop_
_entity.id
_entity.type
_entity.pdbx_description
1 polymer ?
#
loop_
_entity_poly.entity_id
_entity_poly.type
_entity_poly.pdbx_seq_one_letter_code
_entity_poly.pdbx_strand_id
1 'polypeptide(L)'
;MNKILSFFKSKWFIGITGFLAVAALIWYIGPLIAVAGQSPLSSDLGRVFTIMTVGGAYGLTQLIYYINTLRTNRNMLADLAGQAGGQAGALGGGASGSEQGAAREEQIRDQQRKKEEEAASAEEISTLKQGLDEALVTLKKSRLSGKSGRSQYLYQLPWYIIIGPPGSGKTTALINSGLRFPLGAGKVRGVGGTRNCDWWFTDEAVMLDTAGRYTTQDSHEEVDRAAWRGFLDLLKKHRRRRPINGAFIAISLSDLIQQSEDERAAQALAIKQRIQELHEHFGIRFPIYVLFTKTDLIAGFIEFFNDLGQEERAQVWGMTLPMDDPSNPEGVVEHFAAEFELLEKRLNDRLVNRLQDERDPQRRDLIYTFPQQFGSLRQ
;
A
#
# COMPACT_ATOMS: atom_id res chain seq x y z
N MET A 1 -8.48 -11.89 31.29
CA MET A 1 -8.51 -13.07 30.39
C MET A 1 -7.38 -13.08 29.35
N ASN A 2 -6.96 -11.93 28.80
CA ASN A 2 -5.95 -11.87 27.72
C ASN A 2 -4.52 -12.30 28.12
N LYS A 3 -4.11 -12.10 29.39
CA LYS A 3 -2.79 -12.54 29.89
C LYS A 3 -2.65 -14.07 29.99
N ILE A 4 -3.76 -14.78 30.22
CA ILE A 4 -3.78 -16.24 30.27
C ILE A 4 -3.68 -16.79 28.85
N LEU A 5 -4.41 -16.20 27.90
CA LEU A 5 -4.36 -16.57 26.48
C LEU A 5 -2.99 -16.30 25.82
N SER A 6 -2.24 -15.28 26.27
CA SER A 6 -0.86 -15.05 25.81
C SER A 6 0.13 -16.07 26.37
N PHE A 7 -0.11 -16.61 27.58
CA PHE A 7 0.72 -17.67 28.16
C PHE A 7 0.61 -18.98 27.36
N PHE A 8 -0.61 -19.38 26.96
CA PHE A 8 -0.85 -20.55 26.12
C PHE A 8 -0.29 -20.41 24.68
N LYS A 9 0.03 -19.20 24.23
CA LYS A 9 0.63 -18.92 22.92
C LYS A 9 2.16 -18.75 22.98
N SER A 10 2.77 -18.87 24.15
CA SER A 10 4.23 -18.81 24.30
C SER A 10 4.88 -19.99 23.56
N LYS A 11 5.94 -19.70 22.78
CA LYS A 11 6.70 -20.73 22.04
C LYS A 11 7.25 -21.83 22.96
N TRP A 12 7.59 -21.48 24.20
CA TRP A 12 8.05 -22.44 25.21
C TRP A 12 6.93 -23.36 25.71
N PHE A 13 5.74 -22.81 25.93
CA PHE A 13 4.57 -23.58 26.38
C PHE A 13 4.12 -24.59 25.30
N ILE A 14 4.10 -24.17 24.04
CA ILE A 14 3.79 -25.04 22.89
C ILE A 14 4.84 -26.16 22.77
N GLY A 15 6.14 -25.84 22.97
CA GLY A 15 7.22 -26.82 22.96
C GLY A 15 7.08 -27.88 24.05
N ILE A 16 6.81 -27.48 25.30
CA ILE A 16 6.60 -28.42 26.42
C ILE A 16 5.37 -29.28 26.20
N THR A 17 4.26 -28.67 25.80
CA THR A 17 3.00 -29.38 25.56
C THR A 17 3.15 -30.38 24.42
N GLY A 18 3.85 -30.01 23.34
CA GLY A 18 4.17 -30.89 22.23
C GLY A 18 5.06 -32.06 22.65
N PHE A 19 6.10 -31.82 23.45
CA PHE A 19 6.96 -32.88 23.99
C PHE A 19 6.19 -33.86 24.88
N LEU A 20 5.33 -33.36 25.77
CA LEU A 20 4.49 -34.20 26.63
C LEU A 20 3.50 -35.05 25.81
N ALA A 21 2.94 -34.50 24.74
CA ALA A 21 2.08 -35.25 23.83
C ALA A 21 2.83 -36.38 23.11
N VAL A 22 4.05 -36.12 22.63
CA VAL A 22 4.91 -37.14 22.00
C VAL A 22 5.33 -38.21 23.02
N ALA A 23 5.68 -37.82 24.25
CA ALA A 23 6.00 -38.76 25.31
C ALA A 23 4.81 -39.66 25.67
N ALA A 24 3.60 -39.11 25.76
CA ALA A 24 2.38 -39.88 25.99
C ALA A 24 2.09 -40.85 24.83
N LEU A 25 2.29 -40.40 23.59
CA LEU A 25 2.12 -41.24 22.41
C LEU A 25 3.09 -42.43 22.42
N ILE A 26 4.37 -42.19 22.73
CA ILE A 26 5.37 -43.25 22.86
C ILE A 26 5.01 -44.19 24.03
N TRP A 27 4.47 -43.67 25.13
CA TRP A 27 4.13 -44.48 26.30
C TRP A 27 2.95 -45.42 26.08
N TYR A 28 1.88 -44.94 25.46
CA TYR A 28 0.62 -45.69 25.31
C TYR A 28 0.50 -46.41 23.97
N ILE A 29 1.02 -45.82 22.88
CA ILE A 29 0.92 -46.40 21.54
C ILE A 29 2.19 -47.17 21.17
N GLY A 30 3.34 -46.80 21.73
CA GLY A 30 4.62 -47.51 21.52
C GLY A 30 4.55 -49.05 21.63
N PRO A 31 3.92 -49.65 22.66
CA PRO A 31 3.82 -51.12 22.75
C PRO A 31 3.01 -51.79 21.64
N LEU A 32 2.19 -51.04 20.90
CA LEU A 32 1.41 -51.55 19.77
C LEU A 32 2.19 -51.53 18.44
N ILE A 33 3.39 -50.93 18.43
CA ILE A 33 4.22 -50.76 17.24
C ILE A 33 5.28 -51.88 17.21
N ALA A 34 5.10 -52.83 16.29
CA ALA A 34 6.10 -53.84 15.97
C ALA A 34 6.84 -53.46 14.69
N VAL A 35 8.16 -53.53 14.72
CA VAL A 35 9.03 -53.25 13.56
C VAL A 35 9.86 -54.51 13.29
N ALA A 36 9.75 -55.07 12.09
CA ALA A 36 10.48 -56.28 11.68
C ALA A 36 10.30 -57.47 12.66
N GLY A 37 9.09 -57.63 13.22
CA GLY A 37 8.77 -58.73 14.15
C GLY A 37 9.28 -58.53 15.59
N GLN A 38 10.02 -57.45 15.87
CA GLN A 38 10.43 -57.08 17.23
C GLN A 38 9.60 -55.90 17.74
N SER A 39 9.28 -55.92 19.03
CA SER A 39 8.53 -54.86 19.71
C SER A 39 9.44 -54.14 20.72
N PRO A 40 10.42 -53.33 20.27
CA PRO A 40 11.40 -52.69 21.16
C PRO A 40 10.75 -51.75 22.17
N LEU A 41 9.58 -51.20 21.82
CA LEU A 41 8.77 -50.31 22.66
C LEU A 41 7.77 -51.07 23.55
N SER A 42 7.76 -52.40 23.56
CA SER A 42 6.94 -53.15 24.53
C SER A 42 7.51 -53.04 25.95
N SER A 43 8.84 -52.96 26.06
CA SER A 43 9.55 -52.79 27.33
C SER A 43 9.49 -51.36 27.86
N ASP A 44 9.31 -51.22 29.18
CA ASP A 44 9.30 -49.92 29.85
C ASP A 44 10.62 -49.16 29.66
N LEU A 45 11.75 -49.89 29.68
CA LEU A 45 13.08 -49.34 29.41
C LEU A 45 13.24 -48.83 27.98
N GLY A 46 12.69 -49.53 26.98
CA GLY A 46 12.73 -49.10 25.58
C GLY A 46 11.95 -47.81 25.33
N ARG A 47 10.82 -47.62 26.02
CA ARG A 47 10.03 -46.38 25.95
C ARG A 47 10.77 -45.21 26.59
N VAL A 48 11.35 -45.40 27.78
CA VAL A 48 12.15 -44.37 28.46
C VAL A 48 13.33 -43.94 27.61
N PHE A 49 14.08 -44.90 27.03
CA PHE A 49 15.22 -44.60 26.17
C PHE A 49 14.80 -43.78 24.93
N THR A 50 13.71 -44.18 24.28
CA THR A 50 13.19 -43.48 23.08
C THR A 50 12.73 -42.06 23.39
N ILE A 51 12.02 -41.85 24.51
CA ILE A 51 11.59 -40.52 24.96
C ILE A 51 12.81 -39.63 25.26
N MET A 52 13.84 -40.18 25.91
CA MET A 52 15.07 -39.45 26.21
C MET A 52 15.86 -39.09 24.96
N THR A 53 15.94 -39.98 23.96
CA THR A 53 16.61 -39.67 22.68
C THR A 53 15.89 -38.58 21.90
N VAL A 54 14.56 -38.66 21.79
CA VAL A 54 13.75 -37.66 21.07
C VAL A 54 13.79 -36.30 21.79
N GLY A 55 13.65 -36.31 23.13
CA GLY A 55 13.76 -35.10 23.95
C GLY A 55 15.15 -34.48 23.91
N GLY A 56 16.19 -35.31 23.97
CA GLY A 56 17.59 -34.87 23.87
C GLY A 56 17.91 -34.26 22.51
N ALA A 57 17.48 -34.89 21.40
CA ALA A 57 17.66 -34.35 20.05
C ALA A 57 16.95 -33.00 19.88
N TYR A 58 15.70 -32.89 20.35
CA TYR A 58 14.96 -31.62 20.32
C TYR A 58 15.65 -30.55 21.17
N GLY A 59 16.04 -30.87 22.41
CA GLY A 59 16.77 -29.96 23.30
C GLY A 59 18.08 -29.47 22.70
N LEU A 60 18.83 -30.36 22.03
CA LEU A 60 20.07 -30.01 21.35
C LEU A 60 19.84 -29.04 20.19
N THR A 61 18.80 -29.26 19.36
CA THR A 61 18.46 -28.32 18.27
C THR A 61 18.07 -26.94 18.80
N GLN A 62 17.32 -26.86 19.90
CA GLN A 62 16.97 -25.60 20.55
C GLN A 62 18.19 -24.91 21.17
N LEU A 63 19.09 -25.67 21.78
CA LEU A 63 20.33 -25.14 22.35
C LEU A 63 21.26 -24.58 21.27
N ILE A 64 21.41 -25.28 20.14
CA ILE A 64 22.20 -24.80 18.98
C ILE A 64 21.60 -23.50 18.42
N TYR A 65 20.27 -23.46 18.25
CA TYR A 65 19.57 -22.25 17.82
C TYR A 65 19.80 -21.08 18.78
N TYR A 66 19.72 -21.32 20.09
CA TYR A 66 19.92 -20.30 21.11
C TYR A 66 21.37 -19.80 21.15
N ILE A 67 22.36 -20.69 21.11
CA ILE A 67 23.79 -20.33 21.06
C ILE A 67 24.11 -19.54 19.79
N ASN A 68 23.55 -19.93 18.64
CA ASN A 68 23.74 -19.19 17.39
C ASN A 68 23.12 -17.79 17.47
N THR A 69 21.94 -17.65 18.08
CA THR A 69 21.31 -16.34 18.33
C THR A 69 22.19 -15.46 19.23
N LEU A 70 22.77 -16.02 20.29
CA LEU A 70 23.69 -15.31 21.18
C LEU A 70 24.99 -14.90 20.49
N ARG A 71 25.53 -15.74 19.58
CA ARG A 71 26.73 -15.41 18.80
C ARG A 71 26.47 -14.29 17.79
N THR A 72 25.33 -14.31 17.10
CA THR A 72 24.92 -13.23 16.20
C THR A 72 24.78 -11.90 16.94
N ASN A 73 24.19 -11.92 18.14
CA ASN A 73 24.07 -10.72 18.98
C ASN A 73 25.43 -10.20 19.48
N ARG A 74 26.41 -11.10 19.73
CA ARG A 74 27.77 -10.71 20.15
C ARG A 74 28.57 -10.06 19.02
N ASN A 75 28.32 -10.48 17.77
CA ASN A 75 28.94 -9.87 16.60
C ASN A 75 28.41 -8.45 16.35
N MET A 76 27.13 -8.17 16.65
CA MET A 76 26.56 -6.82 16.58
C MET A 76 27.21 -5.85 17.61
N LEU A 77 27.58 -6.35 18.79
CA LEU A 77 28.29 -5.55 19.80
C LEU A 77 29.76 -5.32 19.44
N ALA A 78 30.39 -6.28 18.75
CA ALA A 78 31.75 -6.10 18.23
C ALA A 78 31.79 -5.09 17.07
N ASP A 79 30.75 -5.02 16.25
CA ASP A 79 30.60 -4.02 15.17
C ASP A 79 30.38 -2.60 15.73
N LEU A 80 29.58 -2.47 16.80
CA LEU A 80 29.40 -1.21 17.54
C LEU A 80 30.68 -0.76 18.25
N ALA A 81 31.50 -1.70 18.75
CA ALA A 81 32.80 -1.40 19.34
C ALA A 81 33.87 -1.10 18.27
N GLY A 82 33.78 -1.72 17.09
CA GLY A 82 34.66 -1.49 15.94
C GLY A 82 34.52 -0.09 15.33
N GLN A 83 33.30 0.46 15.30
CA GLN A 83 33.05 1.85 14.90
C GLN A 83 33.69 2.88 15.84
N ALA A 84 33.86 2.57 17.14
CA ALA A 84 34.55 3.44 18.09
C ALA A 84 36.09 3.35 18.01
N GLY A 85 36.64 2.27 17.43
CA GLY A 85 38.09 2.05 17.28
C GLY A 85 38.70 2.54 15.97
N GLY A 86 37.89 2.89 14.96
CA GLY A 86 38.33 3.19 13.60
C GLY A 86 39.07 4.53 13.38
N GLN A 87 39.15 5.41 14.38
CA GLN A 87 39.82 6.72 14.24
C GLN A 87 41.32 6.74 14.62
N ALA A 88 41.90 5.63 15.11
CA ALA A 88 43.29 5.63 15.60
C ALA A 88 44.31 4.89 14.69
N GLY A 89 43.91 4.42 13.51
CA GLY A 89 44.71 3.52 12.68
C GLY A 89 45.09 4.08 11.31
N ALA A 90 45.45 5.37 11.20
CA ALA A 90 45.99 5.93 9.97
C ALA A 90 47.42 6.39 10.22
N LEU A 91 48.41 5.52 10.00
CA LEU A 91 49.81 5.85 9.70
C LEU A 91 50.58 4.52 9.48
N GLY A 92 50.79 4.12 8.22
CA GLY A 92 51.83 3.14 7.89
C GLY A 92 51.52 2.15 6.76
N GLY A 93 51.97 2.49 5.54
CA GLY A 93 52.60 1.53 4.63
C GLY A 93 51.76 0.92 3.50
N GLY A 94 52.21 1.14 2.26
CA GLY A 94 52.12 0.13 1.19
C GLY A 94 51.12 0.39 0.06
N ALA A 95 51.48 1.30 -0.86
CA ALA A 95 50.84 1.45 -2.16
C ALA A 95 51.17 0.24 -3.07
N SER A 96 50.33 -0.79 -3.10
CA SER A 96 50.22 -1.77 -4.21
C SER A 96 49.07 -2.80 -4.05
N GLY A 97 48.05 -2.51 -3.23
CA GLY A 97 46.87 -3.37 -3.05
C GLY A 97 45.51 -2.65 -3.10
N SER A 98 45.50 -1.37 -3.49
CA SER A 98 44.36 -0.46 -3.28
C SER A 98 43.14 -0.76 -4.14
N GLU A 99 43.29 -1.30 -5.35
CA GLU A 99 42.14 -1.54 -6.25
C GLU A 99 41.31 -2.77 -5.85
N GLN A 100 41.95 -3.87 -5.43
CA GLN A 100 41.24 -5.08 -5.01
C GLN A 100 40.62 -4.97 -3.61
N GLY A 101 41.24 -4.20 -2.71
CA GLY A 101 40.67 -3.88 -1.39
C GLY A 101 39.45 -2.98 -1.51
N ALA A 102 39.54 -1.91 -2.32
CA ALA A 102 38.44 -0.99 -2.56
C ALA A 102 37.24 -1.67 -3.23
N ALA A 103 37.46 -2.51 -4.25
CA ALA A 103 36.40 -3.25 -4.92
C ALA A 103 35.68 -4.24 -3.99
N ARG A 104 36.42 -4.87 -3.05
CA ARG A 104 35.83 -5.80 -2.08
C ARG A 104 35.04 -5.07 -1.00
N GLU A 105 35.51 -3.91 -0.54
CA GLU A 105 34.75 -3.06 0.38
C GLU A 105 33.48 -2.48 -0.27
N GLU A 106 33.56 -2.08 -1.53
CA GLU A 106 32.41 -1.63 -2.32
C GLU A 106 31.36 -2.74 -2.48
N GLN A 107 31.80 -3.96 -2.82
CA GLN A 107 30.91 -5.13 -2.86
C GLN A 107 30.23 -5.45 -1.51
N ILE A 108 30.96 -5.30 -0.39
CA ILE A 108 30.39 -5.53 0.94
C ILE A 108 29.35 -4.45 1.27
N ARG A 109 29.64 -3.18 0.96
CA ARG A 109 28.69 -2.06 1.13
C ARG A 109 27.44 -2.23 0.27
N ASP A 110 27.57 -2.64 -0.98
CA ASP A 110 26.45 -2.90 -1.87
C ASP A 110 25.58 -4.08 -1.40
N GLN A 111 26.21 -5.15 -0.89
CA GLN A 111 25.46 -6.27 -0.30
C GLN A 111 24.74 -5.90 0.99
N GLN A 112 25.34 -5.04 1.82
CA GLN A 112 24.68 -4.52 3.02
C GLN A 112 23.50 -3.63 2.65
N ARG A 113 23.69 -2.69 1.71
CA ARG A 113 22.62 -1.81 1.22
C ARG A 113 21.44 -2.60 0.65
N LYS A 114 21.69 -3.61 -0.20
CA LYS A 114 20.62 -4.47 -0.73
C LYS A 114 19.87 -5.22 0.37
N LYS A 115 20.56 -5.72 1.38
CA LYS A 115 19.91 -6.39 2.52
C LYS A 115 19.06 -5.44 3.34
N GLU A 116 19.52 -4.20 3.53
CA GLU A 116 18.75 -3.16 4.22
C GLU A 116 17.50 -2.78 3.42
N GLU A 117 17.61 -2.61 2.10
CA GLU A 117 16.50 -2.33 1.19
C GLU A 117 15.49 -3.49 1.16
N GLU A 118 15.96 -4.75 1.09
CA GLU A 118 15.12 -5.95 1.18
C GLU A 118 14.39 -6.03 2.52
N ALA A 119 15.09 -5.79 3.64
CA ALA A 119 14.49 -5.80 4.97
C ALA A 119 13.42 -4.71 5.12
N ALA A 120 13.70 -3.49 4.65
CA ALA A 120 12.75 -2.39 4.67
C ALA A 120 11.49 -2.71 3.83
N SER A 121 11.68 -3.23 2.61
CA SER A 121 10.55 -3.62 1.75
C SER A 121 9.69 -4.73 2.38
N ALA A 122 10.32 -5.72 3.04
CA ALA A 122 9.61 -6.79 3.72
C ALA A 122 8.80 -6.28 4.92
N GLU A 123 9.35 -5.33 5.67
CA GLU A 123 8.64 -4.67 6.76
C GLU A 123 7.42 -3.88 6.24
N GLU A 124 7.56 -3.13 5.16
CA GLU A 124 6.44 -2.41 4.54
C GLU A 124 5.34 -3.36 4.05
N ILE A 125 5.71 -4.42 3.33
CA ILE A 125 4.75 -5.45 2.85
C ILE A 125 4.05 -6.11 4.03
N SER A 126 4.76 -6.36 5.14
CA SER A 126 4.15 -6.95 6.34
C SER A 126 3.09 -6.01 6.95
N THR A 127 3.35 -4.71 6.97
CA THR A 127 2.42 -3.69 7.46
C THR A 127 1.21 -3.56 6.54
N LEU A 128 1.42 -3.58 5.23
CA LEU A 128 0.35 -3.58 4.21
C LEU A 128 -0.55 -4.81 4.34
N LYS A 129 0.05 -5.99 4.55
CA LYS A 129 -0.68 -7.24 4.77
C LYS A 129 -1.50 -7.18 6.05
N GLN A 130 -0.93 -6.68 7.14
CA GLN A 130 -1.67 -6.50 8.39
C GLN A 130 -2.88 -5.57 8.18
N GLY A 131 -2.67 -4.44 7.50
CA GLY A 131 -3.74 -3.51 7.15
C GLY A 131 -4.84 -4.20 6.34
N LEU A 132 -4.48 -4.96 5.31
CA LEU A 132 -5.43 -5.76 4.53
C LEU A 132 -6.19 -6.78 5.39
N ASP A 133 -5.50 -7.54 6.25
CA ASP A 133 -6.15 -8.56 7.08
C ASP A 133 -7.17 -7.92 8.05
N GLU A 134 -6.83 -6.79 8.67
CA GLU A 134 -7.73 -6.00 9.52
C GLU A 134 -8.94 -5.50 8.72
N ALA A 135 -8.67 -4.97 7.53
CA ALA A 135 -9.65 -4.45 6.60
C ALA A 135 -10.65 -5.54 6.14
N LEU A 136 -10.15 -6.74 5.84
CA LEU A 136 -10.97 -7.92 5.51
C LEU A 136 -11.82 -8.42 6.69
N VAL A 137 -11.30 -8.35 7.91
CA VAL A 137 -12.07 -8.68 9.12
C VAL A 137 -13.22 -7.69 9.30
N THR A 138 -13.00 -6.40 9.04
CA THR A 138 -14.04 -5.37 9.08
C THR A 138 -15.12 -5.64 8.03
N LEU A 139 -14.76 -5.91 6.78
CA LEU A 139 -15.72 -6.29 5.72
C LEU A 139 -16.54 -7.54 6.07
N LYS A 140 -15.92 -8.51 6.73
CA LYS A 140 -16.62 -9.74 7.15
C LYS A 140 -17.61 -9.48 8.29
N LYS A 141 -17.35 -8.46 9.12
CA LYS A 141 -18.18 -8.08 10.27
C LYS A 141 -19.29 -7.09 9.88
N SER A 142 -19.04 -6.17 8.94
CA SER A 142 -20.08 -5.33 8.36
C SER A 142 -21.03 -6.25 7.59
N ARG A 143 -22.19 -6.54 8.17
CA ARG A 143 -23.18 -7.48 7.64
C ARG A 143 -23.88 -6.89 6.40
N LEU A 144 -23.13 -6.66 5.32
CA LEU A 144 -23.65 -6.13 4.05
C LEU A 144 -24.38 -7.17 3.20
N SER A 145 -24.57 -8.41 3.67
CA SER A 145 -25.49 -9.37 3.02
C SER A 145 -25.83 -10.54 3.93
N GLY A 146 -27.11 -10.90 3.93
CA GLY A 146 -27.62 -12.13 4.54
C GLY A 146 -27.00 -13.41 3.95
N LYS A 147 -27.07 -14.47 4.74
CA LYS A 147 -27.02 -15.94 4.46
C LYS A 147 -26.27 -16.48 3.22
N SER A 148 -25.29 -15.79 2.66
CA SER A 148 -24.52 -16.30 1.52
C SER A 148 -23.01 -16.30 1.76
N GLY A 149 -22.34 -17.30 1.22
CA GLY A 149 -21.10 -17.89 1.73
C GLY A 149 -19.85 -17.00 1.81
N ARG A 150 -18.82 -17.56 2.46
CA ARG A 150 -17.50 -16.98 2.81
C ARG A 150 -16.73 -16.25 1.69
N SER A 151 -17.13 -16.32 0.42
CA SER A 151 -16.40 -15.67 -0.69
C SER A 151 -17.16 -14.50 -1.33
N GLN A 152 -18.45 -14.34 -1.03
CA GLN A 152 -19.29 -13.37 -1.75
C GLN A 152 -19.15 -11.95 -1.18
N TYR A 153 -18.83 -11.83 0.12
CA TYR A 153 -18.66 -10.53 0.79
C TYR A 153 -17.53 -9.68 0.22
N LEU A 154 -16.50 -10.32 -0.33
CA LEU A 154 -15.42 -9.59 -1.01
C LEU A 154 -16.03 -8.83 -2.20
N TYR A 155 -16.72 -9.53 -3.09
CA TYR A 155 -17.23 -8.97 -4.34
C TYR A 155 -18.56 -8.22 -4.23
N GLN A 156 -19.07 -7.98 -3.01
CA GLN A 156 -20.29 -7.19 -2.78
C GLN A 156 -20.07 -5.69 -2.97
N LEU A 157 -18.90 -5.19 -2.57
CA LEU A 157 -18.51 -3.80 -2.80
C LEU A 157 -17.42 -3.73 -3.88
N PRO A 158 -17.50 -2.78 -4.82
CA PRO A 158 -16.42 -2.48 -5.75
C PRO A 158 -15.21 -1.93 -4.99
N TRP A 159 -14.00 -2.27 -5.46
CA TRP A 159 -12.75 -1.77 -4.90
C TRP A 159 -12.13 -0.76 -5.86
N TYR A 160 -11.90 0.47 -5.40
CA TYR A 160 -11.22 1.49 -6.18
C TYR A 160 -9.91 1.85 -5.53
N ILE A 161 -8.92 2.17 -6.36
CA ILE A 161 -7.65 2.72 -5.91
C ILE A 161 -7.56 4.19 -6.28
N ILE A 162 -7.00 5.03 -5.40
CA ILE A 162 -6.68 6.42 -5.74
C ILE A 162 -5.16 6.59 -5.72
N ILE A 163 -4.60 7.04 -6.86
CA ILE A 163 -3.18 7.31 -7.07
C ILE A 163 -2.98 8.75 -7.52
N GLY A 164 -1.76 9.28 -7.36
CA GLY A 164 -1.46 10.67 -7.67
C GLY A 164 -0.30 11.19 -6.81
N PRO A 165 0.39 12.27 -7.24
CA PRO A 165 1.55 12.81 -6.53
C PRO A 165 1.29 13.12 -5.05
N PRO A 166 2.32 13.21 -4.19
CA PRO A 166 2.18 13.75 -2.84
C PRO A 166 1.48 15.11 -2.86
N GLY A 167 0.62 15.38 -1.87
CA GLY A 167 -0.07 16.67 -1.79
C GLY A 167 -1.20 16.90 -2.81
N SER A 168 -1.48 15.96 -3.72
CA SER A 168 -2.59 16.05 -4.71
C SER A 168 -4.01 15.99 -4.12
N GLY A 169 -4.16 15.96 -2.79
CA GLY A 169 -5.48 15.99 -2.15
C GLY A 169 -6.25 14.67 -2.13
N LYS A 170 -5.64 13.52 -2.44
CA LYS A 170 -6.27 12.18 -2.43
C LYS A 170 -7.11 11.89 -1.19
N THR A 171 -6.48 11.96 -0.01
CA THR A 171 -7.13 11.71 1.28
C THR A 171 -8.24 12.73 1.56
N THR A 172 -8.02 14.00 1.22
CA THR A 172 -9.00 15.08 1.42
C THR A 172 -10.23 14.90 0.53
N ALA A 173 -10.04 14.54 -0.74
CA ALA A 173 -11.12 14.23 -1.67
C ALA A 173 -11.95 13.04 -1.19
N LEU A 174 -11.29 12.02 -0.62
CA LEU A 174 -11.98 10.85 -0.08
C LEU A 174 -12.80 11.17 1.18
N ILE A 175 -12.23 11.95 2.11
CA ILE A 175 -12.95 12.39 3.32
C ILE A 175 -14.17 13.24 2.97
N ASN A 176 -14.06 14.10 1.95
CA ASN A 176 -15.13 15.00 1.52
C ASN A 176 -15.96 14.46 0.34
N SER A 177 -15.88 13.15 0.06
CA SER A 177 -16.59 12.51 -1.07
C SER A 177 -18.10 12.39 -0.86
N GLY A 178 -18.61 12.63 0.34
CA GLY A 178 -20.01 12.38 0.70
C GLY A 178 -20.35 10.89 0.87
N LEU A 179 -19.38 9.98 0.71
CA LEU A 179 -19.58 8.56 0.97
C LEU A 179 -19.88 8.32 2.46
N ARG A 180 -20.85 7.44 2.73
CA ARG A 180 -21.18 7.05 4.10
C ARG A 180 -20.20 6.01 4.62
N PHE A 181 -19.52 6.33 5.71
CA PHE A 181 -18.63 5.42 6.42
C PHE A 181 -19.40 4.76 7.57
N PRO A 182 -19.51 3.41 7.62
CA PRO A 182 -20.19 2.75 8.72
C PRO A 182 -19.52 3.10 10.06
N LEU A 183 -20.33 3.32 11.09
CA LEU A 183 -19.84 3.61 12.45
C LEU A 183 -18.88 2.50 12.92
N GLY A 184 -17.64 2.86 13.23
CA GLY A 184 -16.58 1.91 13.63
C GLY A 184 -15.85 1.18 12.49
N ALA A 185 -16.20 1.45 11.22
CA ALA A 185 -15.49 0.95 10.03
C ALA A 185 -14.69 2.06 9.30
N GLY A 186 -14.67 3.28 9.85
CA GLY A 186 -13.87 4.40 9.33
C GLY A 186 -12.35 4.13 9.38
N LYS A 187 -11.61 4.81 8.49
CA LYS A 187 -10.16 4.74 8.20
C LYS A 187 -9.41 3.70 9.05
N VAL A 188 -9.15 2.52 8.47
CA VAL A 188 -8.12 1.62 9.02
C VAL A 188 -6.78 2.25 8.64
N ARG A 189 -6.27 3.09 9.53
CA ARG A 189 -5.00 3.79 9.34
C ARG A 189 -3.88 2.76 9.27
N GLY A 190 -3.10 2.79 8.19
CA GLY A 190 -1.77 2.20 8.21
C GLY A 190 -0.97 2.83 9.36
N VAL A 191 -0.17 2.02 10.06
CA VAL A 191 0.70 2.50 11.14
C VAL A 191 1.63 3.58 10.53
N GLY A 192 1.51 4.84 10.96
CA GLY A 192 2.42 5.93 10.56
C GLY A 192 1.91 6.97 9.54
N GLY A 193 0.60 7.17 9.39
CA GLY A 193 0.02 8.09 8.39
C GLY A 193 -0.21 7.40 7.05
N THR A 194 -0.51 8.14 5.97
CA THR A 194 -0.64 7.57 4.61
C THR A 194 0.75 7.26 4.03
N ARG A 195 1.58 6.59 4.82
CA ARG A 195 2.85 6.03 4.38
C ARG A 195 2.61 4.70 3.67
N ASN A 196 1.82 3.77 4.19
CA ASN A 196 1.82 2.44 3.59
C ASN A 196 0.64 2.23 2.62
N CYS A 197 -0.59 2.46 3.06
CA CYS A 197 -1.82 2.56 2.25
C CYS A 197 -2.94 2.63 3.27
N ASP A 198 -3.92 3.50 3.09
CA ASP A 198 -5.07 3.56 3.98
C ASP A 198 -6.27 2.85 3.34
N TRP A 199 -6.96 2.03 4.15
CA TRP A 199 -8.15 1.31 3.73
C TRP A 199 -9.40 2.02 4.23
N TRP A 200 -10.28 2.35 3.28
CA TRP A 200 -11.49 3.10 3.57
C TRP A 200 -12.71 2.29 3.17
N PHE A 201 -13.57 2.01 4.14
CA PHE A 201 -14.79 1.24 3.96
C PHE A 201 -16.00 2.16 3.97
N THR A 202 -16.76 2.12 2.89
CA THR A 202 -18.03 2.85 2.77
C THR A 202 -19.16 1.85 2.53
N ASP A 203 -20.40 2.33 2.61
CA ASP A 203 -21.57 1.52 2.25
C ASP A 203 -21.60 1.15 0.76
N GLU A 204 -20.80 1.82 -0.07
CA GLU A 204 -20.89 1.79 -1.53
C GLU A 204 -19.63 1.25 -2.21
N ALA A 205 -18.45 1.37 -1.56
CA ALA A 205 -17.18 0.95 -2.12
C ALA A 205 -16.12 0.70 -1.03
N VAL A 206 -15.04 0.03 -1.42
CA VAL A 206 -13.78 0.03 -0.67
C VAL A 206 -12.79 0.90 -1.44
N MET A 207 -12.24 1.92 -0.78
CA MET A 207 -11.30 2.86 -1.37
C MET A 207 -9.90 2.61 -0.79
N LEU A 208 -8.93 2.40 -1.68
CA LEU A 208 -7.52 2.20 -1.37
C LEU A 208 -6.79 3.53 -1.58
N ASP A 209 -6.49 4.24 -0.49
CA ASP A 209 -5.78 5.52 -0.52
C ASP A 209 -4.28 5.28 -0.46
N THR A 210 -3.61 5.44 -1.60
CA THR A 210 -2.19 5.16 -1.74
C THR A 210 -1.32 6.33 -1.29
N ALA A 211 -0.14 6.02 -0.77
CA ALA A 211 0.86 7.04 -0.49
C ALA A 211 1.31 7.71 -1.79
N GLY A 212 1.47 9.04 -1.77
CA GLY A 212 1.91 9.78 -2.96
C GLY A 212 3.26 9.33 -3.52
N ARG A 213 4.14 8.80 -2.67
CA ARG A 213 5.46 8.27 -3.07
C ARG A 213 5.39 7.07 -4.01
N TYR A 214 4.27 6.35 -4.04
CA TYR A 214 4.07 5.32 -5.06
C TYR A 214 3.75 5.92 -6.44
N THR A 215 3.66 7.25 -6.56
CA THR A 215 3.50 7.94 -7.86
C THR A 215 4.76 8.72 -8.24
N THR A 216 5.49 9.29 -7.29
CA THR A 216 6.75 10.05 -7.52
C THR A 216 7.99 9.15 -7.49
N GLN A 217 9.03 9.52 -8.24
CA GLN A 217 10.34 8.85 -8.22
C GLN A 217 11.20 9.47 -7.12
N ASP A 218 10.94 9.11 -5.86
CA ASP A 218 11.73 9.57 -4.72
C ASP A 218 12.96 8.67 -4.47
N SER A 219 13.86 9.09 -3.59
CA SER A 219 15.19 8.52 -3.29
C SER A 219 15.23 7.06 -2.78
N HIS A 220 14.07 6.40 -2.60
CA HIS A 220 13.93 5.00 -2.18
C HIS A 220 13.17 4.15 -3.23
N GLU A 221 13.38 4.45 -4.51
CA GLU A 221 12.61 3.87 -5.62
C GLU A 221 12.54 2.33 -5.62
N GLU A 222 13.65 1.64 -5.30
CA GLU A 222 13.67 0.17 -5.30
C GLU A 222 12.81 -0.43 -4.18
N VAL A 223 12.90 0.13 -2.97
CA VAL A 223 12.11 -0.28 -1.79
C VAL A 223 10.63 -0.03 -2.04
N ASP A 224 10.29 1.17 -2.53
CA ASP A 224 8.91 1.55 -2.82
C ASP A 224 8.29 0.70 -3.94
N ARG A 225 9.07 0.38 -4.98
CA ARG A 225 8.63 -0.49 -6.07
C ARG A 225 8.38 -1.92 -5.58
N ALA A 226 9.25 -2.45 -4.73
CA ALA A 226 9.07 -3.77 -4.12
C ALA A 226 7.83 -3.81 -3.21
N ALA A 227 7.65 -2.79 -2.36
CA ALA A 227 6.50 -2.67 -1.48
C ALA A 227 5.18 -2.54 -2.26
N TRP A 228 5.16 -1.69 -3.29
CA TRP A 228 4.03 -1.53 -4.21
C TRP A 228 3.67 -2.85 -4.89
N ARG A 229 4.65 -3.56 -5.47
CA ARG A 229 4.40 -4.85 -6.11
C ARG A 229 3.84 -5.87 -5.12
N GLY A 230 4.40 -5.94 -3.92
CA GLY A 230 3.89 -6.79 -2.84
C GLY A 230 2.44 -6.46 -2.46
N PHE A 231 2.08 -5.16 -2.44
CA PHE A 231 0.70 -4.72 -2.25
C PHE A 231 -0.23 -5.21 -3.37
N LEU A 232 0.17 -5.09 -4.63
CA LEU A 232 -0.63 -5.57 -5.77
C LEU A 232 -0.80 -7.10 -5.72
N ASP A 233 0.24 -7.83 -5.35
CA ASP A 233 0.20 -9.29 -5.15
C ASP A 233 -0.80 -9.67 -4.04
N LEU A 234 -0.86 -8.90 -2.95
CA LEU A 234 -1.84 -9.08 -1.89
C LEU A 234 -3.28 -8.87 -2.40
N LEU A 235 -3.54 -7.81 -3.17
CA LEU A 235 -4.85 -7.57 -3.78
C LEU A 235 -5.25 -8.74 -4.70
N LYS A 236 -4.35 -9.17 -5.57
CA LYS A 236 -4.57 -10.27 -6.51
C LYS A 236 -4.80 -11.60 -5.79
N LYS A 237 -4.10 -11.86 -4.70
CA LYS A 237 -4.26 -13.06 -3.86
C LYS A 237 -5.65 -13.14 -3.24
N HIS A 238 -6.15 -12.03 -2.69
CA HIS A 238 -7.44 -12.00 -1.98
C HIS A 238 -8.64 -11.76 -2.91
N ARG A 239 -8.47 -11.10 -4.05
CA ARG A 239 -9.53 -10.81 -5.04
C ARG A 239 -9.17 -11.24 -6.48
N ARG A 240 -8.78 -12.49 -6.66
CA ARG A 240 -8.30 -13.08 -7.94
C ARG A 240 -9.03 -12.66 -9.22
N ARG A 241 -10.37 -12.58 -9.22
CA ARG A 241 -11.17 -12.28 -10.43
C ARG A 241 -11.18 -10.80 -10.83
N ARG A 242 -11.22 -9.90 -9.85
CA ARG A 242 -11.33 -8.45 -10.02
C ARG A 242 -10.63 -7.79 -8.82
N PRO A 243 -9.28 -7.64 -8.87
CA PRO A 243 -8.51 -7.06 -7.78
C PRO A 243 -9.00 -5.65 -7.44
N ILE A 244 -9.30 -4.85 -8.47
CA ILE A 244 -9.96 -3.55 -8.40
C ILE A 244 -11.04 -3.44 -9.50
N ASN A 245 -11.91 -2.44 -9.36
CA ASN A 245 -13.01 -2.10 -10.24
C ASN A 245 -12.77 -0.80 -11.02
N GLY A 246 -11.81 0.02 -10.60
CA GLY A 246 -11.39 1.24 -11.27
C GLY A 246 -10.29 1.95 -10.51
N ALA A 247 -9.67 2.96 -11.14
CA ALA A 247 -8.63 3.77 -10.54
C ALA A 247 -8.98 5.26 -10.65
N PHE A 248 -8.82 6.00 -9.56
CA PHE A 248 -8.87 7.46 -9.54
C PHE A 248 -7.45 8.02 -9.61
N ILE A 249 -7.23 8.99 -10.48
CA ILE A 249 -5.98 9.72 -10.63
C ILE A 249 -6.21 11.13 -10.08
N ALA A 250 -5.67 11.45 -8.92
CA ALA A 250 -5.77 12.79 -8.35
C ALA A 250 -4.65 13.68 -8.90
N ILE A 251 -5.03 14.78 -9.55
CA ILE A 251 -4.12 15.79 -10.10
C ILE A 251 -4.50 17.15 -9.50
N SER A 252 -3.54 17.80 -8.84
CA SER A 252 -3.73 19.13 -8.27
C SER A 252 -3.67 20.18 -9.38
N LEU A 253 -4.75 20.94 -9.59
CA LEU A 253 -4.72 22.03 -10.58
C LEU A 253 -3.75 23.15 -10.18
N SER A 254 -3.60 23.44 -8.88
CA SER A 254 -2.61 24.42 -8.43
C SER A 254 -1.20 24.04 -8.84
N ASP A 255 -0.89 22.74 -8.85
CA ASP A 255 0.44 22.24 -9.18
C ASP A 255 0.61 22.24 -10.70
N LEU A 256 -0.41 21.82 -11.44
CA LEU A 256 -0.43 21.81 -12.91
C LEU A 256 -0.17 23.20 -13.52
N ILE A 257 -0.76 24.26 -12.91
CA ILE A 257 -0.58 25.65 -13.34
C ILE A 257 0.83 26.17 -13.04
N GLN A 258 1.44 25.74 -11.93
CA GLN A 258 2.73 26.24 -11.49
C GLN A 258 3.92 25.50 -12.12
N GLN A 259 3.72 24.25 -12.53
CA GLN A 259 4.73 23.41 -13.16
C GLN A 259 5.15 23.96 -14.53
N SER A 260 6.41 23.71 -14.88
CA SER A 260 6.90 23.83 -16.26
C SER A 260 6.32 22.73 -17.16
N GLU A 261 6.44 22.90 -18.47
CA GLU A 261 6.00 21.88 -19.44
C GLU A 261 6.72 20.54 -19.25
N ASP A 262 8.04 20.58 -18.99
CA ASP A 262 8.84 19.39 -18.72
C ASP A 262 8.39 18.67 -17.44
N GLU A 263 8.08 19.40 -16.37
CA GLU A 263 7.57 18.82 -15.12
C GLU A 263 6.18 18.19 -15.32
N ARG A 264 5.29 18.85 -16.07
CA ARG A 264 3.97 18.29 -16.44
C ARG A 264 4.11 17.01 -17.26
N ALA A 265 5.00 17.01 -18.25
CA ALA A 265 5.27 15.84 -19.08
C ALA A 265 5.84 14.67 -18.26
N ALA A 266 6.79 14.94 -17.37
CA ALA A 266 7.35 13.95 -16.46
C ALA A 266 6.29 13.36 -15.52
N GLN A 267 5.42 14.20 -14.95
CA GLN A 267 4.31 13.75 -14.11
C GLN A 267 3.31 12.89 -14.89
N ALA A 268 2.93 13.30 -16.10
CA ALA A 268 2.03 12.52 -16.95
C ALA A 268 2.62 11.15 -17.30
N LEU A 269 3.92 11.09 -17.59
CA LEU A 269 4.63 9.84 -17.86
C LEU A 269 4.65 8.92 -16.62
N ALA A 270 4.95 9.47 -15.44
CA ALA A 270 4.94 8.72 -14.20
C ALA A 270 3.55 8.13 -13.89
N ILE A 271 2.49 8.93 -14.06
CA ILE A 271 1.11 8.45 -13.91
C ILE A 271 0.79 7.33 -14.92
N LYS A 272 1.16 7.51 -16.18
CA LYS A 272 0.97 6.50 -17.25
C LYS A 272 1.66 5.19 -16.91
N GLN A 273 2.92 5.25 -16.43
CA GLN A 273 3.66 4.06 -15.99
C GLN A 273 2.93 3.34 -14.86
N ARG A 274 2.42 4.06 -13.85
CA ARG A 274 1.64 3.44 -12.76
C ARG A 274 0.35 2.79 -13.22
N ILE A 275 -0.36 3.40 -14.16
CA ILE A 275 -1.55 2.80 -14.78
C ILE A 275 -1.18 1.52 -15.53
N GLN A 276 -0.08 1.54 -16.31
CA GLN A 276 0.41 0.37 -17.03
C GLN A 276 0.80 -0.76 -16.06
N GLU A 277 1.53 -0.46 -14.99
CA GLU A 277 1.87 -1.42 -13.93
C GLU A 277 0.61 -2.08 -13.34
N LEU A 278 -0.44 -1.31 -13.04
CA LEU A 278 -1.70 -1.86 -12.53
C LEU A 278 -2.39 -2.79 -13.54
N HIS A 279 -2.48 -2.38 -14.81
CA HIS A 279 -3.07 -3.18 -15.88
C HIS A 279 -2.30 -4.49 -16.11
N GLU A 280 -0.97 -4.41 -16.25
CA GLU A 280 -0.09 -5.56 -16.47
C GLU A 280 -0.13 -6.52 -15.29
N HIS A 281 -0.03 -6.00 -14.07
CA HIS A 281 0.04 -6.83 -12.88
C HIS A 281 -1.31 -7.52 -12.59
N PHE A 282 -2.43 -6.82 -12.74
CA PHE A 282 -3.75 -7.42 -12.52
C PHE A 282 -4.26 -8.24 -13.71
N GLY A 283 -3.77 -7.98 -14.92
CA GLY A 283 -4.18 -8.68 -16.14
C GLY A 283 -5.63 -8.37 -16.54
N ILE A 284 -6.14 -7.20 -16.16
CA ILE A 284 -7.50 -6.73 -16.48
C ILE A 284 -7.46 -5.26 -16.89
N ARG A 285 -8.39 -4.85 -17.75
CA ARG A 285 -8.69 -3.44 -18.00
C ARG A 285 -9.80 -2.98 -17.05
N PHE A 286 -9.70 -1.75 -16.57
CA PHE A 286 -10.70 -1.12 -15.71
C PHE A 286 -10.81 0.38 -16.03
N PRO A 287 -11.94 1.03 -15.74
CA PRO A 287 -12.10 2.46 -15.97
C PRO A 287 -11.14 3.28 -15.11
N ILE A 288 -10.66 4.38 -15.70
CA ILE A 288 -9.78 5.35 -15.06
C ILE A 288 -10.54 6.68 -14.96
N TYR A 289 -10.56 7.25 -13.77
CA TYR A 289 -11.21 8.52 -13.47
C TYR A 289 -10.14 9.56 -13.13
N VAL A 290 -9.98 10.58 -13.95
CA VAL A 290 -9.07 11.69 -13.64
C VAL A 290 -9.82 12.72 -12.81
N LEU A 291 -9.35 12.94 -11.58
CA LEU A 291 -9.91 13.90 -10.64
C LEU A 291 -8.98 15.09 -10.51
N PHE A 292 -9.42 16.24 -11.01
CA PHE A 292 -8.75 17.51 -10.80
C PHE A 292 -9.13 18.07 -9.44
N THR A 293 -8.16 18.11 -8.53
CA THR A 293 -8.33 18.58 -7.14
C THR A 293 -7.78 19.99 -6.98
N LYS A 294 -8.09 20.61 -5.84
CA LYS A 294 -7.67 21.98 -5.49
C LYS A 294 -8.10 23.04 -6.49
N THR A 295 -9.25 22.84 -7.13
CA THR A 295 -9.89 23.85 -8.01
C THR A 295 -10.21 25.14 -7.25
N ASP A 296 -10.43 25.06 -5.93
CA ASP A 296 -10.64 26.20 -5.04
C ASP A 296 -9.43 27.16 -4.95
N LEU A 297 -8.23 26.70 -5.33
CA LEU A 297 -7.05 27.55 -5.40
C LEU A 297 -6.95 28.34 -6.72
N ILE A 298 -7.87 28.12 -7.67
CA ILE A 298 -7.97 28.94 -8.87
C ILE A 298 -8.75 30.22 -8.52
N ALA A 299 -8.17 31.37 -8.85
CA ALA A 299 -8.77 32.67 -8.60
C ALA A 299 -10.20 32.74 -9.19
N GLY A 300 -11.16 33.10 -8.34
CA GLY A 300 -12.57 33.23 -8.69
C GLY A 300 -13.40 31.94 -8.64
N PHE A 301 -12.81 30.77 -8.37
CA PHE A 301 -13.59 29.52 -8.25
C PHE A 301 -14.65 29.61 -7.15
N ILE A 302 -14.25 30.04 -5.95
CA ILE A 302 -15.15 30.12 -4.79
C ILE A 302 -16.28 31.12 -5.08
N GLU A 303 -15.95 32.30 -5.60
CA GLU A 303 -16.92 33.34 -5.92
C GLU A 303 -17.90 32.89 -7.02
N PHE A 304 -17.39 32.19 -8.03
CA PHE A 304 -18.19 31.74 -9.15
C PHE A 304 -19.24 30.69 -8.75
N PHE A 305 -18.87 29.73 -7.89
CA PHE A 305 -19.73 28.61 -7.49
C PHE A 305 -20.44 28.80 -6.15
N ASN A 306 -20.29 29.94 -5.46
CA ASN A 306 -20.89 30.16 -4.14
C ASN A 306 -22.44 30.16 -4.12
N ASP A 307 -23.07 30.35 -5.29
CA ASP A 307 -24.52 30.41 -5.45
C ASP A 307 -25.16 29.02 -5.40
N LEU A 308 -24.39 27.99 -5.74
CA LEU A 308 -24.90 26.63 -5.82
C LEU A 308 -25.20 26.05 -4.44
N GLY A 309 -26.37 25.44 -4.28
CA GLY A 309 -26.74 24.65 -3.12
C GLY A 309 -26.02 23.30 -3.05
N GLN A 310 -26.31 22.51 -2.01
CA GLN A 310 -25.71 21.18 -1.83
C GLN A 310 -26.02 20.22 -2.99
N GLU A 311 -27.27 20.19 -3.46
CA GLU A 311 -27.71 19.30 -4.54
C GLU A 311 -27.06 19.68 -5.88
N GLU A 312 -26.95 20.99 -6.16
CA GLU A 312 -26.31 21.48 -7.38
C GLU A 312 -24.81 21.19 -7.37
N ARG A 313 -24.14 21.35 -6.23
CA ARG A 313 -22.72 20.97 -6.06
C ARG A 313 -22.48 19.46 -6.12
N ALA A 314 -23.51 18.63 -5.92
CA ALA A 314 -23.41 17.19 -6.07
C ALA A 314 -23.46 16.73 -7.54
N GLN A 315 -23.82 17.62 -8.48
CA GLN A 315 -23.77 17.30 -9.90
C GLN A 315 -22.33 17.11 -10.36
N VAL A 316 -22.12 16.12 -11.22
CA VAL A 316 -20.83 15.90 -11.87
C VAL A 316 -20.55 17.07 -12.81
N TRP A 317 -19.42 17.75 -12.57
CA TRP A 317 -18.87 18.73 -13.48
C TRP A 317 -17.60 18.16 -14.11
N GLY A 318 -17.74 17.65 -15.33
CA GLY A 318 -16.69 16.94 -16.06
C GLY A 318 -17.25 16.24 -17.29
N MET A 319 -16.43 15.37 -17.89
CA MET A 319 -16.75 14.63 -19.10
C MET A 319 -16.47 13.14 -18.90
N THR A 320 -17.15 12.28 -19.66
CA THR A 320 -16.84 10.84 -19.74
C THR A 320 -16.43 10.51 -21.16
N LEU A 321 -15.16 10.17 -21.34
CA LEU A 321 -14.65 9.75 -22.64
C LEU A 321 -15.12 8.32 -22.95
N PRO A 322 -15.37 8.00 -24.24
CA PRO A 322 -15.71 6.65 -24.63
C PRO A 322 -14.60 5.66 -24.26
N MET A 323 -14.95 4.38 -24.16
CA MET A 323 -13.91 3.35 -23.98
C MET A 323 -13.02 3.29 -25.23
N ASP A 324 -11.72 3.15 -25.00
CA ASP A 324 -10.70 3.11 -26.04
C ASP A 324 -11.04 2.06 -27.10
N ASP A 325 -11.23 2.50 -28.35
CA ASP A 325 -11.45 1.63 -29.50
C ASP A 325 -10.08 1.24 -30.10
N PRO A 326 -9.67 -0.05 -30.03
CA PRO A 326 -8.38 -0.48 -30.56
C PRO A 326 -8.20 -0.23 -32.07
N SER A 327 -9.29 0.04 -32.79
CA SER A 327 -9.29 0.34 -34.22
C SER A 327 -9.13 1.82 -34.55
N ASN A 328 -9.24 2.72 -33.55
CA ASN A 328 -9.00 4.15 -33.72
C ASN A 328 -7.63 4.55 -33.13
N PRO A 329 -6.60 4.77 -33.98
CA PRO A 329 -5.25 5.10 -33.52
C PRO A 329 -5.13 6.51 -32.91
N GLU A 330 -6.06 7.41 -33.20
CA GLU A 330 -6.10 8.77 -32.65
C GLU A 330 -6.61 8.78 -31.19
N GLY A 331 -7.39 7.76 -30.81
CA GLY A 331 -7.76 7.45 -29.43
C GLY A 331 -8.76 8.43 -28.79
N VAL A 332 -9.02 8.23 -27.50
CA VAL A 332 -10.01 9.01 -26.73
C VAL A 332 -9.63 10.48 -26.50
N VAL A 333 -8.37 10.86 -26.76
CA VAL A 333 -7.82 12.18 -26.44
C VAL A 333 -8.36 13.27 -27.37
N GLU A 334 -8.69 12.95 -28.62
CA GLU A 334 -9.22 13.95 -29.55
C GLU A 334 -10.56 14.54 -29.11
N HIS A 335 -11.37 13.74 -28.42
CA HIS A 335 -12.65 14.19 -27.87
C HIS A 335 -12.48 15.18 -26.70
N PHE A 336 -11.31 15.20 -26.05
CA PHE A 336 -11.07 16.05 -24.89
C PHE A 336 -11.29 17.53 -25.21
N ALA A 337 -10.77 18.01 -26.35
CA ALA A 337 -10.86 19.41 -26.73
C ALA A 337 -12.32 19.88 -26.85
N ALA A 338 -13.16 19.09 -27.54
CA ALA A 338 -14.57 19.41 -27.72
C ALA A 338 -15.36 19.33 -26.41
N GLU A 339 -15.12 18.30 -25.59
CA GLU A 339 -15.76 18.14 -24.28
C GLU A 339 -15.34 19.25 -23.30
N PHE A 340 -14.07 19.69 -23.35
CA PHE A 340 -13.58 20.81 -22.54
C PHE A 340 -14.26 22.12 -22.93
N GLU A 341 -14.43 22.38 -24.23
CA GLU A 341 -15.18 23.54 -24.73
C GLU A 341 -16.63 23.56 -24.23
N LEU A 342 -17.28 22.40 -24.08
CA LEU A 342 -18.62 22.32 -23.49
C LEU A 342 -18.64 22.69 -22.00
N LEU A 343 -17.60 22.31 -21.25
CA LEU A 343 -17.46 22.72 -19.84
C LEU A 343 -17.23 24.24 -19.72
N GLU A 344 -16.36 24.79 -20.56
CA GLU A 344 -16.10 26.24 -20.62
C GLU A 344 -17.35 27.02 -21.04
N LYS A 345 -18.07 26.53 -22.05
CA LYS A 345 -19.34 27.11 -22.49
C LYS A 345 -20.36 27.16 -21.34
N ARG A 346 -20.47 26.10 -20.55
CA ARG A 346 -21.37 26.07 -19.38
C ARG A 346 -21.00 27.13 -18.33
N LEU A 347 -19.71 27.46 -18.17
CA LEU A 347 -19.28 28.57 -17.32
C LEU A 347 -19.71 29.91 -17.92
N ASN A 348 -19.44 30.12 -19.21
CA ASN A 348 -19.79 31.36 -19.91
C ASN A 348 -21.30 31.61 -19.94
N ASP A 349 -22.12 30.58 -20.15
CA ASP A 349 -23.58 30.67 -20.14
C ASP A 349 -24.13 31.11 -18.77
N ARG A 350 -23.45 30.73 -17.67
CA ARG A 350 -23.81 31.15 -16.31
C ARG A 350 -23.30 32.55 -15.95
N LEU A 351 -22.25 33.03 -16.62
CA LEU A 351 -21.51 34.23 -16.21
C LEU A 351 -22.40 35.47 -16.09
N VAL A 352 -23.30 35.70 -17.05
CA VAL A 352 -24.18 36.88 -17.05
C VAL A 352 -25.04 36.95 -15.80
N ASN A 353 -25.68 35.85 -15.42
CA ASN A 353 -26.52 35.80 -14.22
C ASN A 353 -25.67 35.98 -12.95
N ARG A 354 -24.51 35.33 -12.87
CA ARG A 354 -23.58 35.49 -11.75
C ARG A 354 -23.14 36.94 -11.54
N LEU A 355 -22.86 37.68 -12.62
CA LEU A 355 -22.48 39.09 -12.57
C LEU A 355 -23.63 40.04 -12.25
N GLN A 356 -24.88 39.65 -12.52
CA GLN A 356 -26.07 40.42 -12.16
C GLN A 356 -26.41 40.26 -10.67
N ASP A 357 -26.25 39.05 -10.13
CA ASP A 357 -26.61 38.74 -8.74
C ASP A 357 -25.56 39.24 -7.72
N GLU A 358 -24.28 39.27 -8.10
CA GLU A 358 -23.20 39.74 -7.23
C GLU A 358 -23.14 41.27 -7.21
N ARG A 359 -23.12 41.85 -6.00
CA ARG A 359 -23.12 43.30 -5.77
C ARG A 359 -21.74 43.84 -5.43
N ASP A 360 -20.87 43.00 -4.86
CA ASP A 360 -19.52 43.40 -4.50
C ASP A 360 -18.65 43.52 -5.76
N PRO A 361 -18.14 44.72 -6.09
CA PRO A 361 -17.31 44.92 -7.29
C PRO A 361 -16.06 44.03 -7.34
N GLN A 362 -15.42 43.73 -6.21
CA GLN A 362 -14.22 42.90 -6.16
C GLN A 362 -14.56 41.44 -6.49
N ARG A 363 -15.68 40.93 -5.96
CA ARG A 363 -16.13 39.57 -6.25
C ARG A 363 -16.63 39.44 -7.69
N ARG A 364 -17.27 40.48 -8.24
CA ARG A 364 -17.68 40.52 -9.65
C ARG A 364 -16.48 40.38 -10.59
N ASP A 365 -15.36 41.03 -10.28
CA ASP A 365 -14.12 40.93 -11.06
C ASP A 365 -13.56 39.49 -11.06
N LEU A 366 -13.55 38.85 -9.88
CA LEU A 366 -13.16 37.44 -9.75
C LEU A 366 -14.09 36.49 -10.52
N ILE A 367 -15.42 36.70 -10.43
CA ILE A 367 -16.43 35.93 -11.18
C ILE A 367 -16.22 36.10 -12.69
N TYR A 368 -15.97 37.32 -13.16
CA TYR A 368 -15.72 37.62 -14.57
C TYR A 368 -14.48 36.92 -15.10
N THR A 369 -13.44 36.85 -14.28
CA THR A 369 -12.13 36.33 -14.68
C THR A 369 -12.05 34.80 -14.62
N PHE A 370 -12.85 34.15 -13.77
CA PHE A 370 -12.79 32.69 -13.57
C PHE A 370 -12.94 31.85 -14.85
N PRO A 371 -13.94 32.06 -15.74
CA PRO A 371 -14.05 31.29 -16.97
C PRO A 371 -12.80 31.39 -17.87
N GLN A 372 -12.15 32.56 -17.91
CA GLN A 372 -10.93 32.78 -18.69
C GLN A 372 -9.74 32.04 -18.07
N GLN A 373 -9.62 32.07 -16.73
CA GLN A 373 -8.60 31.29 -16.00
C GLN A 373 -8.78 29.80 -16.25
N PHE A 374 -10.02 29.30 -16.19
CA PHE A 374 -10.33 27.91 -16.51
C PHE A 374 -9.97 27.57 -17.95
N GLY A 375 -10.34 28.40 -18.92
CA GLY A 375 -9.99 28.22 -20.34
C GLY A 375 -8.48 28.13 -20.60
N SER A 376 -7.66 28.84 -19.81
CA SER A 376 -6.20 28.78 -19.89
C SER A 376 -5.61 27.41 -19.54
N LEU A 377 -6.32 26.60 -18.74
CA LEU A 377 -5.90 25.25 -18.35
C LEU A 377 -5.95 24.22 -19.49
N ARG A 378 -6.53 24.59 -20.62
CA ARG A 378 -6.59 23.72 -21.81
C ARG A 378 -5.21 23.50 -22.43
N GLN A 379 -4.33 24.50 -22.33
CA GLN A 379 -2.96 24.48 -22.86
C GLN A 379 -2.06 23.67 -21.93
#